data_AF-A0A443HSJ7-F1
#
_entry.id   AF-A0A443HSJ7-F1
#
_cell.length_a   1.000
_cell.length_b   1.000
_cell.length_c   1.000
_cell.angle_alpha   90.00
_cell.angle_beta   90.00
_cell.angle_gamma   90.00
#
_symmetry.space_group_name_H-M   'P 1'
#
loop_
_entity.id
_entity.type
_entity.pdbx_description
1 polymer ?
#
loop_
_entity_poly.entity_id
_entity_poly.type
_entity_poly.pdbx_seq_one_letter_code
_entity_poly.pdbx_strand_id
1 'polypeptide(L)'
;MAAPMQIDSELYEQYDKEWVARALWDPVEYQSFRNNQLRIQRAAIEQFPNSADLIADSQDRINWIEKHTPAGPVFPPSEPIGLTLLAYHCIERLKYSLAHMPFLSESKRVNINAVIRAYRSGSLIPKPGDITYWYAGIQKEDPGPPGQRDEALARWTKEHGEGSMWIESVSVFFFPLRCLSLCAVEERYPTK
;
A
#
# COMPACT_ATOMS: atom_id res chain seq x y z
N MET A 1 3.44 21.35 5.52
CA MET A 1 3.02 20.17 4.76
C MET A 1 1.71 20.53 4.05
N ALA A 2 1.55 20.17 2.77
CA ALA A 2 0.29 20.39 2.07
C ALA A 2 -0.83 19.59 2.77
N ALA A 3 -2.04 20.13 2.79
CA ALA A 3 -3.19 19.41 3.32
C ALA A 3 -3.44 18.16 2.46
N PRO A 4 -3.70 16.99 3.06
CA PRO A 4 -4.07 15.81 2.30
C PRO A 4 -5.30 16.06 1.42
N MET A 5 -5.27 15.50 0.21
CA MET A 5 -6.31 15.67 -0.80
C MET A 5 -7.27 14.49 -0.76
N GLN A 6 -8.56 14.76 -0.59
CA GLN A 6 -9.57 13.73 -0.85
C GLN A 6 -9.67 13.50 -2.36
N ILE A 7 -9.52 12.25 -2.79
CA ILE A 7 -9.63 11.88 -4.20
C ILE A 7 -10.99 11.23 -4.44
N ASP A 8 -11.62 11.51 -5.59
CA ASP A 8 -12.82 10.79 -6.01
C ASP A 8 -12.47 9.41 -6.59
N SER A 9 -13.50 8.61 -6.86
CA SER A 9 -13.33 7.23 -7.32
C SER A 9 -12.73 7.15 -8.72
N GLU A 10 -13.07 8.08 -9.60
CA GLU A 10 -12.59 8.06 -10.98
C GLU A 10 -11.08 8.36 -11.03
N LEU A 11 -10.65 9.40 -10.30
CA LEU A 11 -9.25 9.76 -10.17
C LEU A 11 -8.46 8.66 -9.45
N TYR A 12 -9.03 8.04 -8.42
CA TYR A 12 -8.37 6.94 -7.72
C TYR A 12 -8.07 5.78 -8.65
N GLU A 13 -8.99 5.41 -9.55
CA GLU A 13 -8.79 4.32 -10.51
C GLU A 13 -7.72 4.62 -11.57
N GLN A 14 -7.46 5.89 -11.86
CA GLN A 14 -6.37 6.29 -12.76
C GLN A 14 -4.99 6.21 -12.11
N TYR A 15 -4.92 6.23 -10.77
CA TYR A 15 -3.65 6.22 -10.07
C TYR A 15 -3.06 4.83 -9.93
N ASP A 16 -1.73 4.80 -10.03
CA ASP A 16 -0.92 3.64 -9.65
C ASP A 16 -1.08 3.40 -8.14
N LYS A 17 -1.62 2.22 -7.80
CA LYS A 17 -1.99 1.88 -6.42
C LYS A 17 -0.77 1.77 -5.50
N GLU A 18 0.41 1.42 -6.02
CA GLU A 18 1.64 1.39 -5.23
C GLU A 18 2.09 2.82 -4.88
N TRP A 19 1.96 3.76 -5.82
CA TRP A 19 2.26 5.17 -5.55
C TRP A 19 1.27 5.79 -4.57
N VAL A 20 -0.01 5.42 -4.63
CA VAL A 20 -0.98 5.83 -3.60
C VAL A 20 -0.61 5.25 -2.24
N ALA A 21 -0.27 3.95 -2.17
CA ALA A 21 0.15 3.32 -0.92
C ALA A 21 1.38 4.02 -0.31
N ARG A 22 2.35 4.45 -1.13
CA ARG A 22 3.51 5.25 -0.68
C ARG A 22 3.10 6.62 -0.16
N ALA A 23 2.22 7.32 -0.88
CA ALA A 23 1.70 8.63 -0.47
C ALA A 23 0.90 8.56 0.84
N LEU A 24 0.33 7.40 1.17
CA LEU A 24 -0.35 7.12 2.44
C LEU A 24 0.64 6.75 3.56
N TRP A 25 1.69 6.00 3.26
CA TRP A 25 2.64 5.54 4.28
C TRP A 25 3.53 6.66 4.82
N ASP A 26 4.29 7.31 3.92
CA ASP A 26 5.20 8.40 4.25
C ASP A 26 5.07 9.48 3.17
N PRO A 27 4.18 10.47 3.38
CA PRO A 27 3.96 11.54 2.41
C PRO A 27 5.20 12.37 2.12
N VAL A 28 6.11 12.49 3.09
CA VAL A 28 7.32 13.32 2.96
C VAL A 28 8.33 12.60 2.08
N GLU A 29 8.60 11.33 2.37
CA GLU A 29 9.46 10.49 1.54
C GLU A 29 8.88 10.35 0.13
N TYR A 30 7.57 10.09 0.02
CA TYR A 30 6.85 10.04 -1.25
C TYR A 30 7.06 11.31 -2.08
N GLN A 31 6.85 12.49 -1.49
CA GLN A 31 6.97 13.75 -2.20
C GLN A 31 8.41 13.97 -2.68
N SER A 32 9.39 13.66 -1.82
CA SER A 32 10.81 13.72 -2.16
C SER A 32 11.13 12.82 -3.36
N PHE A 33 10.66 11.57 -3.31
CA PHE A 33 10.83 10.60 -4.39
C PHE A 33 10.18 11.07 -5.70
N ARG A 34 8.90 11.45 -5.67
CA ARG A 34 8.16 11.95 -6.85
C ARG A 34 8.84 13.16 -7.48
N ASN A 35 9.23 14.14 -6.66
CA ASN A 35 9.91 15.34 -7.13
C ASN A 35 11.28 15.00 -7.73
N ASN A 36 12.02 14.06 -7.14
CA ASN A 36 13.29 13.61 -7.68
C ASN A 36 13.12 12.92 -9.05
N GLN A 37 12.10 12.08 -9.23
CA GLN A 37 11.80 11.46 -10.52
C GLN A 37 11.50 12.52 -11.59
N LEU A 38 10.63 13.48 -11.30
CA LEU A 38 10.32 14.58 -12.21
C LEU A 38 11.55 15.44 -12.54
N ARG A 39 12.38 15.74 -11.52
CA ARG A 39 13.61 16.52 -11.68
C ARG A 39 14.60 15.81 -12.61
N ILE A 40 14.76 14.49 -12.49
CA ILE A 40 15.66 13.71 -13.36
C ILE A 40 15.22 13.83 -14.83
N GLN A 41 13.93 13.67 -15.12
CA GLN A 41 13.42 13.76 -16.49
C GLN A 41 13.55 15.17 -17.07
N ARG A 42 13.25 16.21 -16.27
CA ARG A 42 13.41 17.61 -16.69
C ARG A 42 14.88 17.96 -16.97
N ALA A 43 15.79 17.53 -16.11
CA ALA A 43 17.22 17.72 -16.32
C ALA A 43 17.74 17.01 -17.59
N ALA A 44 17.18 15.84 -17.93
CA ALA A 44 17.53 15.13 -19.16
C ALA A 44 17.15 15.96 -20.41
N ILE A 45 15.98 16.57 -20.43
CA ILE A 45 15.53 17.47 -21.51
C ILE A 45 16.46 18.68 -21.64
N GLU A 46 16.79 19.33 -20.52
CA GLU A 46 17.67 20.50 -20.49
C GLU A 46 19.10 20.17 -20.93
N GLN A 47 19.62 19.01 -20.53
CA GLN A 47 21.00 18.59 -20.82
C GLN A 47 21.19 18.16 -22.28
N PHE A 48 20.15 17.61 -22.92
CA PHE A 48 20.23 17.06 -24.27
C PHE A 48 19.20 17.69 -25.23
N PRO A 49 19.26 19.01 -25.48
CA PRO A 49 18.23 19.74 -26.22
C PRO A 49 18.12 19.35 -27.70
N ASN A 50 19.13 18.66 -28.25
CA ASN A 50 19.16 18.22 -29.65
C ASN A 50 18.80 16.73 -29.83
N SER A 51 18.47 16.02 -28.75
CA SER A 51 18.09 14.60 -28.83
C SER A 51 16.56 14.48 -28.77
N ALA A 52 15.91 14.55 -29.94
CA ALA A 52 14.45 14.53 -30.04
C ALA A 52 13.82 13.29 -29.36
N ASP A 53 14.43 12.11 -29.54
CA ASP A 53 13.92 10.86 -28.94
C ASP A 53 13.99 10.88 -27.41
N LEU A 54 15.09 11.40 -26.83
CA LEU A 54 15.25 11.50 -25.38
C LEU A 54 14.29 12.52 -24.79
N ILE A 55 14.07 13.65 -25.48
CA ILE A 55 13.11 14.67 -25.06
C ILE A 55 11.70 14.07 -25.05
N ALA A 56 11.30 13.34 -26.09
CA ALA A 56 10.00 12.69 -26.16
C ALA A 56 9.80 11.67 -25.03
N ASP A 57 10.75 10.74 -24.84
CA ASP A 57 10.68 9.74 -23.76
C ASP A 57 10.61 10.40 -22.36
N SER A 58 11.42 11.44 -22.12
CA SER A 58 11.40 12.18 -20.86
C SER A 58 10.07 12.90 -20.62
N GLN A 59 9.50 13.51 -21.67
CA GLN A 59 8.21 14.18 -21.59
C GLN A 59 7.07 13.19 -21.33
N ASP A 60 7.08 12.03 -21.99
CA ASP A 60 6.10 10.97 -21.77
C ASP A 60 6.14 10.45 -20.33
N ARG A 61 7.33 10.31 -19.75
CA ARG A 61 7.48 9.93 -18.33
C ARG A 61 6.96 11.00 -17.37
N ILE A 62 7.25 12.27 -17.64
CA ILE A 62 6.70 13.39 -16.84
C ILE A 62 5.17 13.34 -16.87
N ASN A 63 4.60 13.25 -18.08
CA ASN A 63 3.15 13.17 -18.28
C ASN A 63 2.56 11.95 -17.56
N TRP A 64 3.25 10.80 -17.62
CA TRP A 64 2.82 9.59 -16.93
C TRP A 64 2.80 9.79 -15.41
N ILE A 65 3.88 10.32 -14.82
CA ILE A 65 3.96 10.57 -13.37
C ILE A 65 2.88 11.57 -12.94
N GLU A 66 2.69 12.66 -13.68
CA GLU A 66 1.71 13.67 -13.34
C GLU A 66 0.27 13.15 -13.43
N LYS A 67 -0.01 12.25 -14.39
CA LYS A 67 -1.33 11.65 -14.58
C LYS A 67 -1.65 10.50 -13.62
N HIS A 68 -0.69 9.60 -13.37
CA HIS A 68 -0.95 8.34 -12.67
C HIS A 68 -0.49 8.35 -11.21
N THR A 69 -0.01 9.47 -10.68
CA THR A 69 0.44 9.55 -9.29
C THR A 69 -0.13 10.79 -8.61
N PRO A 70 -0.55 10.68 -7.34
CA PRO A 70 -1.10 11.83 -6.62
C PRO A 70 -0.03 12.90 -6.37
N ALA A 71 -0.42 14.17 -6.41
CA ALA A 71 0.52 15.28 -6.16
C ALA A 71 0.92 15.44 -4.68
N GLY A 72 0.26 14.73 -3.76
CA GLY A 72 0.51 14.83 -2.32
C GLY A 72 -0.13 13.67 -1.55
N PRO A 73 -0.21 13.76 -0.20
CA PRO A 73 -0.98 12.79 0.57
C PRO A 73 -2.43 12.77 0.10
N VAL A 74 -3.02 11.59 -0.01
CA VAL A 74 -4.39 11.42 -0.50
C VAL A 74 -5.24 10.59 0.44
N PHE A 75 -6.55 10.70 0.34
CA PHE A 75 -7.48 9.83 1.05
C PHE A 75 -8.38 9.09 0.06
N PRO A 76 -8.44 7.74 0.11
CA PRO A 76 -9.35 6.99 -0.75
C PRO A 76 -10.81 7.43 -0.51
N PRO A 77 -11.63 7.60 -1.56
CA PRO A 77 -13.02 8.08 -1.43
C PRO A 77 -13.92 7.12 -0.66
N SER A 78 -13.56 5.84 -0.66
CA SER A 78 -14.32 4.75 -0.03
C SER A 78 -14.13 4.65 1.48
N GLU A 79 -13.23 5.46 2.06
CA GLU A 79 -12.86 5.37 3.47
C GLU A 79 -13.38 6.56 4.28
N PRO A 80 -13.72 6.36 5.57
CA PRO A 80 -14.21 7.44 6.42
C PRO A 80 -13.13 8.51 6.58
N ILE A 81 -13.55 9.77 6.68
CA ILE A 81 -12.65 10.90 6.94
C ILE A 81 -12.13 10.87 8.38
N GLY A 82 -10.95 11.46 8.61
CA GLY A 82 -10.37 11.63 9.94
C GLY A 82 -9.48 10.48 10.42
N LEU A 83 -9.24 9.46 9.59
CA LEU A 83 -8.23 8.45 9.88
C LEU A 83 -6.81 9.02 9.67
N THR A 84 -5.81 8.39 10.28
CA THR A 84 -4.41 8.70 9.98
C THR A 84 -4.04 8.16 8.60
N LEU A 85 -3.09 8.79 7.91
CA LEU A 85 -2.57 8.31 6.62
C LEU A 85 -2.04 6.87 6.70
N LEU A 86 -1.44 6.52 7.83
CA LEU A 86 -1.02 5.16 8.15
C LEU A 86 -2.19 4.17 8.23
N ALA A 87 -3.34 4.57 8.80
CA ALA A 87 -4.53 3.72 8.83
C ALA A 87 -5.10 3.48 7.43
N TYR A 88 -5.19 4.53 6.60
CA TYR A 88 -5.56 4.37 5.19
C TYR A 88 -4.60 3.42 4.46
N HIS A 89 -3.28 3.54 4.68
CA HIS A 89 -2.29 2.63 4.10
C HIS A 89 -2.55 1.16 4.50
N CYS A 90 -2.71 0.90 5.80
CA CYS A 90 -3.01 -0.44 6.31
C CYS A 90 -4.29 -1.01 5.69
N ILE A 91 -5.35 -0.21 5.59
CA ILE A 91 -6.62 -0.62 4.96
C ILE A 91 -6.40 -1.01 3.49
N GLU A 92 -5.72 -0.18 2.69
CA GLU A 92 -5.51 -0.48 1.27
C GLU A 92 -4.64 -1.72 1.06
N ARG A 93 -3.61 -1.94 1.88
CA ARG A 93 -2.81 -3.18 1.85
C ARG A 93 -3.64 -4.43 2.16
N LEU A 94 -4.54 -4.33 3.13
CA LEU A 94 -5.43 -5.42 3.51
C LEU A 94 -6.48 -5.71 2.43
N LYS A 95 -7.07 -4.68 1.81
CA LYS A 95 -7.95 -4.83 0.64
C LYS A 95 -7.21 -5.49 -0.52
N TYR A 96 -5.99 -5.05 -0.80
CA TYR A 96 -5.15 -5.66 -1.84
C TYR A 96 -4.96 -7.16 -1.56
N SER A 97 -4.67 -7.53 -0.32
CA SER A 97 -4.51 -8.93 0.10
C SER A 97 -5.80 -9.73 -0.13
N LEU A 98 -6.97 -9.19 0.25
CA LEU A 98 -8.26 -9.85 0.01
C LEU A 98 -8.55 -10.10 -1.48
N ALA A 99 -8.17 -9.16 -2.34
CA ALA A 99 -8.42 -9.22 -3.78
C ALA A 99 -7.43 -10.10 -4.54
N HIS A 100 -6.15 -10.12 -4.13
CA HIS A 100 -5.06 -10.70 -4.92
C HIS A 100 -4.43 -11.96 -4.31
N MET A 101 -4.77 -12.36 -3.08
CA MET A 101 -4.29 -13.60 -2.48
C MET A 101 -5.35 -14.71 -2.56
N PRO A 102 -5.34 -15.55 -3.63
CA PRO A 102 -6.37 -16.57 -3.82
C PRO A 102 -6.34 -17.68 -2.75
N PHE A 103 -5.20 -17.87 -2.08
CA PHE A 103 -5.00 -18.89 -1.04
C PHE A 103 -5.41 -18.44 0.37
N LEU A 104 -6.06 -17.28 0.52
CA LEU A 104 -6.63 -16.87 1.80
C LEU A 104 -7.84 -17.76 2.14
N SER A 105 -7.72 -18.53 3.22
CA SER A 105 -8.84 -19.26 3.83
C SER A 105 -9.94 -18.29 4.30
N GLU A 106 -11.18 -18.78 4.38
CA GLU A 106 -12.30 -17.97 4.85
C GLU A 106 -12.07 -17.42 6.26
N SER A 107 -11.50 -18.24 7.15
CA SER A 107 -11.09 -17.82 8.50
C SER A 107 -10.15 -16.61 8.51
N LYS A 108 -9.18 -16.55 7.58
CA LYS A 108 -8.27 -15.40 7.45
C LYS A 108 -8.98 -14.19 6.85
N ARG A 109 -9.88 -14.38 5.88
CA ARG A 109 -10.72 -13.30 5.32
C ARG A 109 -11.57 -12.64 6.40
N VAL A 110 -12.16 -13.43 7.31
CA VAL A 110 -12.90 -12.93 8.48
C VAL A 110 -12.02 -12.03 9.35
N ASN A 111 -10.80 -12.48 9.68
CA ASN A 111 -9.86 -11.68 10.47
C ASN A 111 -9.46 -10.38 9.76
N ILE A 112 -9.05 -10.45 8.48
CA ILE A 112 -8.65 -9.26 7.72
C ILE A 112 -9.79 -8.23 7.67
N ASN A 113 -11.02 -8.68 7.42
CA ASN A 113 -12.19 -7.80 7.43
C ASN A 113 -12.43 -7.16 8.81
N ALA A 114 -12.17 -7.89 9.90
CA ALA A 114 -12.27 -7.35 11.24
C ALA A 114 -11.19 -6.28 11.52
N VAL A 115 -9.96 -6.50 11.08
CA VAL A 115 -8.87 -5.52 11.16
C VAL A 115 -9.24 -4.24 10.39
N ILE A 116 -9.74 -4.36 9.15
CA ILE A 116 -10.19 -3.21 8.36
C ILE A 116 -11.29 -2.43 9.10
N ARG A 117 -12.28 -3.12 9.69
CA ARG A 117 -13.33 -2.46 10.47
C ARG A 117 -12.76 -1.73 11.69
N ALA A 118 -11.78 -2.31 12.37
CA ALA A 118 -11.14 -1.71 13.54
C ALA A 118 -10.32 -0.46 13.18
N TYR A 119 -9.66 -0.44 12.02
CA TYR A 119 -9.04 0.79 11.52
C TYR A 119 -10.09 1.85 11.18
N ARG A 120 -11.15 1.48 10.47
CA ARG A 120 -12.22 2.42 10.06
C ARG A 120 -12.96 3.04 11.23
N SER A 121 -13.16 2.30 12.32
CA SER A 121 -13.80 2.81 13.54
C SER A 121 -12.85 3.63 14.42
N GLY A 122 -11.54 3.60 14.13
CA GLY A 122 -10.51 4.16 15.00
C GLY A 122 -10.24 3.35 16.28
N SER A 123 -10.85 2.17 16.45
CA SER A 123 -10.57 1.30 17.61
C SER A 123 -9.19 0.66 17.55
N LEU A 124 -8.61 0.58 16.34
CA LEU A 124 -7.21 0.22 16.12
C LEU A 124 -6.49 1.42 15.51
N ILE A 125 -5.54 2.00 16.24
CA ILE A 125 -4.69 3.09 15.76
C ILE A 125 -3.34 2.49 15.40
N PRO A 126 -2.94 2.47 14.12
CA PRO A 126 -1.68 1.87 13.74
C PRO A 126 -0.49 2.70 14.23
N LYS A 127 0.56 2.04 14.68
CA LYS A 127 1.86 2.64 14.94
C LYS A 127 2.96 1.79 14.30
N PRO A 128 4.00 2.40 13.70
CA PRO A 128 5.12 1.67 13.14
C PRO A 128 5.70 0.64 14.13
N GLY A 129 5.80 -0.61 13.71
CA GLY A 129 6.31 -1.70 14.54
C GLY A 129 5.27 -2.43 15.39
N ASP A 130 4.03 -1.92 15.49
CA ASP A 130 2.96 -2.62 16.21
C ASP A 130 2.60 -3.94 15.53
N ILE A 131 2.30 -4.94 16.36
CA ILE A 131 1.78 -6.24 15.96
C ILE A 131 0.49 -6.48 16.73
N THR A 132 -0.57 -6.88 16.02
CA THR A 132 -1.83 -7.32 16.64
C THR A 132 -2.22 -8.70 16.15
N TYR A 133 -2.82 -9.48 17.04
CA TYR A 133 -3.22 -10.85 16.78
C TYR A 133 -4.74 -10.92 16.67
N TRP A 134 -5.23 -11.69 15.71
CA TRP A 134 -6.65 -11.79 15.42
C TRP A 134 -7.06 -13.25 15.24
N TYR A 135 -8.19 -13.63 15.82
CA TYR A 135 -8.75 -14.97 15.71
C TYR A 135 -10.27 -14.89 15.61
N ALA A 136 -10.86 -15.54 14.61
CA ALA A 136 -12.30 -15.51 14.34
C ALA A 136 -12.91 -14.09 14.31
N GLY A 137 -12.16 -13.11 13.80
CA GLY A 137 -12.57 -11.72 13.71
C GLY A 137 -12.47 -10.92 15.01
N ILE A 138 -11.83 -11.46 16.05
CA ILE A 138 -11.66 -10.83 17.35
C ILE A 138 -10.17 -10.56 17.58
N GLN A 139 -9.83 -9.36 18.03
CA GLN A 139 -8.46 -9.03 18.45
C GLN A 139 -8.11 -9.77 19.75
N LYS A 140 -6.93 -10.38 19.78
CA LYS A 140 -6.44 -11.22 20.87
C LYS A 140 -5.15 -10.68 21.46
N GLU A 141 -4.84 -11.11 22.68
CA GLU A 141 -3.51 -10.91 23.26
C GLU A 141 -2.41 -11.65 22.45
N ASP A 142 -1.16 -11.28 22.70
CA ASP A 142 -0.01 -11.99 22.17
C ASP A 142 -0.07 -13.47 22.57
N PRO A 143 -0.03 -14.42 21.62
CA PRO A 143 -0.06 -15.85 21.92
C PRO A 143 1.23 -16.35 22.59
N GLY A 144 2.24 -15.49 22.74
CA GLY A 144 3.52 -15.81 23.33
C GLY A 144 4.50 -16.43 22.32
N PRO A 145 5.65 -16.93 22.81
CA PRO A 145 6.67 -17.58 21.97
C PRO A 145 6.11 -18.86 21.31
N PRO A 146 6.79 -19.40 20.29
CA PRO A 146 6.28 -20.53 19.50
C PRO A 146 5.77 -21.74 20.30
N GLY A 147 6.33 -22.06 21.46
CA GLY A 147 5.85 -23.18 22.30
C GLY A 147 4.57 -22.90 23.09
N GLN A 148 4.22 -21.62 23.35
CA GLN A 148 2.98 -21.23 24.04
C GLN A 148 1.83 -20.94 23.08
N ARG A 149 2.15 -20.78 21.78
CA ARG A 149 1.18 -20.44 20.74
C ARG A 149 0.10 -21.51 20.60
N ASP A 150 0.45 -22.79 20.70
CA ASP A 150 -0.52 -23.88 20.58
C ASP A 150 -1.54 -23.87 21.72
N GLU A 151 -1.11 -23.53 22.94
CA GLU A 151 -2.00 -23.36 24.09
C GLU A 151 -2.95 -22.18 23.90
N ALA A 152 -2.45 -21.06 23.38
CA ALA A 152 -3.28 -19.90 23.05
C ALA A 152 -4.32 -20.23 21.96
N LEU A 153 -3.91 -20.95 20.90
CA LEU A 153 -4.80 -21.38 19.82
C LEU A 153 -5.86 -22.38 20.32
N ALA A 154 -5.49 -23.32 21.18
CA ALA A 154 -6.44 -24.27 21.78
C ALA A 154 -7.47 -23.53 22.64
N ARG A 155 -7.02 -22.55 23.45
CA ARG A 155 -7.91 -21.68 24.24
C ARG A 155 -8.86 -20.89 23.34
N TRP A 156 -8.36 -20.18 22.34
CA TRP A 156 -9.20 -19.38 21.44
C TRP A 156 -10.17 -20.22 20.61
N THR A 157 -9.76 -21.43 20.21
CA THR A 157 -10.65 -22.41 19.57
C THR A 157 -11.82 -22.79 20.48
N LYS A 158 -11.55 -23.03 21.77
CA LYS A 158 -12.59 -23.32 22.76
C LYS A 158 -13.54 -22.14 22.98
N GLU A 159 -13.01 -20.90 22.95
CA GLU A 159 -13.79 -19.67 23.17
C GLU A 159 -14.65 -19.26 21.98
N HIS A 160 -14.16 -19.47 20.76
CA HIS A 160 -14.75 -18.88 19.54
C HIS A 160 -15.05 -19.87 18.42
N GLY A 161 -14.77 -21.15 18.63
CA GLY A 161 -14.91 -22.19 17.62
C GLY A 161 -13.71 -22.29 16.68
N GLU A 162 -13.88 -23.08 15.62
CA GLU A 162 -12.85 -23.29 14.61
C GLU A 162 -12.51 -21.98 13.89
N GLY A 163 -11.21 -21.74 13.71
CA GLY A 163 -10.72 -20.51 13.12
C GLY A 163 -9.25 -20.60 12.74
N SER A 164 -8.67 -19.45 12.41
CA SER A 164 -7.25 -19.35 12.14
C SER A 164 -6.73 -18.04 12.70
N MET A 165 -5.48 -18.02 13.11
CA MET A 165 -4.82 -16.80 13.54
C MET A 165 -4.42 -15.96 12.34
N TRP A 166 -4.62 -14.65 12.45
CA TRP A 166 -4.03 -13.62 11.59
C TRP A 166 -3.14 -12.73 12.43
N ILE A 167 -1.98 -12.37 11.89
CA ILE A 167 -1.04 -11.45 12.51
C ILE A 167 -1.03 -10.20 11.65
N GLU A 168 -1.60 -9.12 12.17
CA GLU A 168 -1.51 -7.82 11.52
C GLU A 168 -0.26 -7.10 12.03
N SER A 169 0.68 -6.84 11.14
CA SER A 169 1.89 -6.08 11.46
C SER A 169 1.88 -4.76 10.72
N VAL A 170 2.04 -3.67 11.46
CA VAL A 170 2.27 -2.32 10.91
C VAL A 170 3.74 -2.21 10.54
N SER A 171 4.09 -2.88 9.45
CA SER A 171 5.46 -3.02 9.00
C SER A 171 5.98 -1.74 8.38
N VAL A 172 7.15 -1.30 8.84
CA VAL A 172 8.00 -0.31 8.16
C VAL A 172 8.80 -1.03 7.07
N PHE A 173 8.13 -1.76 6.17
CA PHE A 173 8.87 -2.29 5.03
C PHE A 173 9.20 -1.12 4.13
N PHE A 174 10.43 -0.61 4.27
CA PHE A 174 11.16 0.00 3.17
C PHE A 174 11.11 -1.02 2.05
N PHE A 175 10.25 -0.83 1.05
CA PHE A 175 10.49 -1.46 -0.24
C PHE A 175 11.87 -0.98 -0.67
N PRO A 176 12.92 -1.82 -0.68
CA PRO A 176 14.15 -1.42 -1.33
C PRO A 176 13.77 -1.37 -2.80
N LEU A 177 13.53 -0.16 -3.31
CA LEU A 177 13.45 0.14 -4.73
C LEU A 177 14.81 -0.14 -5.37
N ARG A 178 15.17 -1.42 -5.48
CA ARG A 178 16.06 -1.90 -6.52
C ARG A 178 15.14 -2.58 -7.53
N CYS A 179 15.18 -2.14 -8.79
CA CYS A 179 14.46 -2.67 -9.95
C CYS A 179 13.08 -2.08 -10.31
N LEU A 180 12.93 -0.75 -10.30
CA LEU A 180 12.19 -0.08 -11.39
C LEU A 180 13.20 0.65 -12.30
N SER A 181 14.22 -0.08 -12.76
CA SER A 181 14.55 -0.05 -14.18
C SER A 181 13.33 -0.71 -14.82
N LEU A 182 12.40 -0.01 -15.46
CA LEU A 182 12.58 0.48 -16.82
C LEU A 182 13.35 -0.48 -17.72
N CYS A 183 12.99 -1.76 -17.61
CA CYS A 183 12.92 -2.67 -18.74
C CYS A 183 11.45 -3.00 -18.99
N ALA A 184 10.66 -1.98 -19.34
CA ALA A 184 9.53 -2.15 -20.24
C ALA A 184 10.00 -1.73 -21.63
N VAL A 185 11.00 -2.46 -22.15
CA VAL A 185 11.22 -2.53 -23.58
C VAL A 185 10.18 -3.51 -24.09
N GLU A 186 9.27 -2.99 -24.90
CA GLU A 186 8.34 -3.74 -25.73
C GLU A 186 9.08 -4.91 -26.41
N GLU A 187 8.80 -6.15 -26.02
CA GLU A 187 9.19 -7.32 -26.83
C GLU A 187 8.32 -7.33 -28.10
N ARG A 188 8.69 -6.51 -29.08
CA ARG A 188 8.32 -6.76 -30.48
C ARG A 188 9.25 -7.85 -31.00
N TYR A 189 8.78 -9.10 -30.98
CA TYR A 189 9.37 -10.13 -31.82
C TYR A 189 9.12 -9.79 -33.29
N PRO A 190 10.14 -9.79 -34.16
CA PRO A 190 9.89 -9.85 -35.60
C PRO A 190 9.42 -11.26 -35.93
N THR A 191 8.18 -11.38 -36.43
CA THR A 191 7.74 -12.56 -37.18
C THR A 191 8.62 -12.74 -38.39
N LYS A 192 9.26 -13.91 -38.49
CA LYS A 192 9.85 -14.41 -39.73
C LYS A 192 8.77 -14.89 -40.68
#